data_AF-A0AAN9EZM4-F1
#
_entry.id   AF-A0AAN9EZM4-F1
#
_cell.length_a   1.000
_cell.length_b   1.000
_cell.length_c   1.000
_cell.angle_alpha   90.00
_cell.angle_beta   90.00
_cell.angle_gamma   90.00
#
_symmetry.space_group_name_H-M   'P 1'
#
loop_
_entity.id
_entity.type
_entity.pdbx_description
1 polymer ?
#
loop_
_entity_poly.entity_id
_entity_poly.type
_entity_poly.pdbx_seq_one_letter_code
_entity_poly.pdbx_strand_id
1 'polypeptide(L)'
;MCDCEDIVIVRVLRTKVNPGRSFFTCPNYTVRLNIEVLLFHSCKSSSFPRVLTMASPTHFEDDFDFGGGFGGTHPGNKRSSPDFDDEDYDADPFGQKKAKSKAEEAASGVTTGMILSLRESLQNTKDTLATCQDELVATKFEIQKWHSSFQSEPFIPAGTTPAPKLVINYLQALKSSEESLREQLEKAKKKEAAFVVTFAKREQEIAELKSAVRDLKAQLKPTSMQARRLLLDPAVHEEFTRLKNLVEEKDKKVKELQDNIAAVNFTPQSKMGKMLMAKCRTLQEENEEIGNQASEGKMHELAMKLSVQKYQNAELRSQFEGLQKHMDGLTNDVERSNEMVIMLQDKVDEKDQEIQRLKDELQQRSLVEEYGRTDPAPNSKDVDEMVPLEDAC
;
A
#
# COMPACT_ATOMS: atom_id res chain seq x y z
N MET A 1 29.00 48.19 1.28
CA MET A 1 29.03 46.85 0.67
C MET A 1 28.50 45.89 1.72
N CYS A 2 27.57 45.03 1.34
CA CYS A 2 27.01 43.94 2.15
C CYS A 2 26.19 44.33 3.40
N ASP A 3 25.19 43.57 3.85
CA ASP A 3 24.21 42.72 3.14
C ASP A 3 23.09 42.32 4.14
N CYS A 4 22.15 41.46 3.70
CA CYS A 4 21.21 40.68 4.52
C CYS A 4 19.99 41.42 5.11
N GLU A 5 18.88 41.34 4.35
CA GLU A 5 17.52 41.33 4.90
C GLU A 5 17.27 39.98 5.62
N ASP A 6 16.84 39.99 6.89
CA ASP A 6 16.42 38.77 7.60
C ASP A 6 14.89 38.60 7.58
N ILE A 7 14.36 38.07 6.47
CA ILE A 7 12.94 37.69 6.37
C ILE A 7 12.72 36.37 7.10
N VAL A 8 12.20 36.44 8.33
CA VAL A 8 11.89 35.26 9.17
C VAL A 8 10.68 34.50 8.61
N ILE A 9 10.93 33.55 7.71
CA ILE A 9 9.91 32.64 7.18
C ILE A 9 9.49 31.64 8.28
N VAL A 10 8.36 31.90 8.94
CA VAL A 10 7.76 31.01 9.95
C VAL A 10 7.23 29.73 9.27
N ARG A 11 8.10 28.74 9.14
CA ARG A 11 7.81 27.45 8.49
C ARG A 11 7.04 26.53 9.45
N VAL A 12 5.71 26.53 9.34
CA VAL A 12 4.81 25.72 10.19
C VAL A 12 5.00 24.21 9.94
N LEU A 13 5.90 23.59 10.70
CA LEU A 13 6.11 22.14 10.70
C LEU A 13 5.07 21.43 11.59
N ARG A 14 4.09 20.79 10.95
CA ARG A 14 3.10 19.91 11.63
C ARG A 14 3.78 18.64 12.15
N THR A 15 4.32 18.68 13.36
CA THR A 15 4.84 17.51 14.09
C THR A 15 3.91 17.15 15.26
N LYS A 16 3.39 15.92 15.26
CA LYS A 16 2.72 15.36 16.45
C LYS A 16 3.80 15.07 17.50
N VAL A 17 3.77 15.75 18.64
CA VAL A 17 4.61 15.45 19.81
C VAL A 17 3.75 15.45 21.06
N ASN A 18 3.97 14.48 21.96
CA ASN A 18 3.22 14.34 23.20
C ASN A 18 3.62 15.40 24.26
N PRO A 19 2.73 15.74 25.22
CA PRO A 19 3.00 16.76 26.23
C PRO A 19 3.97 16.28 27.32
N GLY A 20 5.27 16.39 27.06
CA GLY A 20 6.34 16.24 28.05
C GLY A 20 6.89 17.60 28.48
N ARG A 21 7.08 17.82 29.79
CA ARG A 21 7.57 19.09 30.35
C ARG A 21 9.01 19.40 29.90
N SER A 22 9.23 20.63 29.43
CA SER A 22 10.50 21.34 29.63
C SER A 22 10.26 22.85 29.66
N PHE A 23 10.63 23.51 30.75
CA PHE A 23 10.69 24.98 30.83
C PHE A 23 12.03 25.45 30.26
N PHE A 24 12.01 26.48 29.43
CA PHE A 24 13.18 27.29 29.10
C PHE A 24 12.86 28.76 29.31
N THR A 25 13.54 29.39 30.26
CA THR A 25 13.42 30.80 30.57
C THR A 25 14.59 31.57 29.98
N CYS A 26 14.33 32.44 29.01
CA CYS A 26 15.23 33.54 28.68
C CYS A 26 14.61 34.85 29.21
N PRO A 27 15.39 35.71 29.88
CA PRO A 27 14.93 37.03 30.29
C PRO A 27 14.92 38.01 29.09
N ASN A 28 14.04 39.01 29.18
CA ASN A 28 13.75 40.04 28.17
C ASN A 28 12.93 39.56 26.95
N TYR A 29 12.16 40.50 26.36
CA TYR A 29 11.21 40.32 25.25
C TYR A 29 9.93 39.50 25.56
N THR A 30 9.02 40.10 26.34
CA THR A 30 7.63 39.64 26.48
C THR A 30 6.81 39.98 25.23
N VAL A 31 6.79 39.10 24.23
CA VAL A 31 5.89 39.24 23.07
C VAL A 31 4.51 38.66 23.39
N ARG A 32 3.51 39.54 23.56
CA ARG A 32 2.10 39.11 23.69
C ARG A 32 1.53 38.67 22.34
N LEU A 33 1.56 37.36 22.08
CA LEU A 33 0.80 36.75 20.98
C LEU A 33 -0.67 36.59 21.38
N ASN A 34 -1.49 37.60 21.10
CA ASN A 34 -2.95 37.44 21.08
C ASN A 34 -3.33 36.62 19.84
N ILE A 35 -3.75 35.37 20.03
CA ILE A 35 -4.24 34.48 18.96
C ILE A 35 -5.75 34.36 19.09
N GLU A 36 -6.51 35.21 18.39
CA GLU A 36 -7.94 35.02 18.22
C GLU A 36 -8.19 34.00 17.09
N VAL A 37 -8.78 32.85 17.43
CA VAL A 37 -9.09 31.79 16.47
C VAL A 37 -10.56 31.87 16.05
N LEU A 38 -10.84 32.60 14.97
CA LEU A 38 -12.17 32.63 14.35
C LEU A 38 -12.46 31.33 13.59
N LEU A 39 -13.09 30.38 14.28
CA LEU A 39 -13.57 29.12 13.70
C LEU A 39 -14.87 29.29 12.89
N PHE A 40 -14.76 29.67 11.61
CA PHE A 40 -15.87 29.54 10.68
C PHE A 40 -16.18 28.05 10.38
N HIS A 41 -17.19 27.51 11.06
CA HIS A 41 -17.85 26.27 10.63
C HIS A 41 -18.79 26.58 9.47
N SER A 42 -18.63 25.88 8.35
CA SER A 42 -19.68 25.72 7.36
C SER A 42 -19.81 24.24 7.01
N CYS A 43 -20.96 23.66 7.34
CA CYS A 43 -21.29 22.27 7.11
C CYS A 43 -22.55 22.19 6.26
N LYS A 44 -22.47 21.50 5.11
CA LYS A 44 -23.59 20.80 4.47
C LYS A 44 -23.09 19.88 3.36
N SER A 45 -23.66 18.68 3.31
CA SER A 45 -23.28 17.61 2.38
C SER A 45 -24.53 16.91 1.82
N SER A 46 -24.84 17.15 0.54
CA SER A 46 -25.81 16.41 -0.30
C SER A 46 -25.91 17.10 -1.67
N SER A 47 -26.16 16.45 -2.82
CA SER A 47 -25.87 15.09 -3.31
C SER A 47 -26.24 15.02 -4.82
N PHE A 48 -25.50 14.23 -5.61
CA PHE A 48 -25.66 13.89 -7.06
C PHE A 48 -27.09 13.63 -7.60
N PRO A 49 -27.34 13.51 -8.95
CA PRO A 49 -26.44 13.49 -10.14
C PRO A 49 -26.83 14.59 -11.19
N ARG A 50 -26.71 14.55 -12.55
CA ARG A 50 -26.19 13.68 -13.68
C ARG A 50 -25.69 14.68 -14.79
N VAL A 51 -24.63 14.51 -15.62
CA VAL A 51 -24.19 13.51 -16.65
C VAL A 51 -24.59 13.84 -18.11
N LEU A 52 -23.57 13.90 -18.99
CA LEU A 52 -23.57 14.10 -20.47
C LEU A 52 -24.02 15.51 -20.95
N THR A 53 -23.65 16.02 -22.14
CA THR A 53 -22.92 15.47 -23.32
C THR A 53 -21.83 16.46 -23.82
N MET A 54 -21.05 16.14 -24.88
CA MET A 54 -20.13 17.07 -25.58
C MET A 54 -20.57 17.36 -27.03
N ALA A 55 -20.19 18.54 -27.57
CA ALA A 55 -19.96 18.76 -29.00
C ALA A 55 -19.10 20.02 -29.27
N SER A 56 -18.27 19.97 -30.31
CA SER A 56 -17.61 21.09 -31.02
C SER A 56 -17.64 20.73 -32.51
N PRO A 57 -17.49 21.65 -33.50
CA PRO A 57 -16.14 22.19 -33.82
C PRO A 57 -16.06 23.55 -34.61
N THR A 58 -14.83 24.06 -34.79
CA THR A 58 -14.31 24.89 -35.94
C THR A 58 -14.85 26.35 -36.16
N HIS A 59 -14.10 27.31 -36.75
CA HIS A 59 -13.59 27.33 -38.14
C HIS A 59 -13.70 28.69 -38.88
N PHE A 60 -12.73 29.61 -38.76
CA PHE A 60 -12.55 30.92 -39.46
C PHE A 60 -13.53 32.03 -39.01
N GLU A 61 -13.17 33.29 -38.74
CA GLU A 61 -12.17 34.28 -39.24
C GLU A 61 -12.76 35.33 -40.21
N ASP A 62 -12.01 36.43 -40.38
CA ASP A 62 -12.20 37.63 -41.20
C ASP A 62 -13.33 38.63 -40.81
N ASP A 63 -13.19 39.96 -40.99
CA ASP A 63 -12.03 40.86 -40.79
C ASP A 63 -12.54 42.34 -40.76
N PHE A 64 -11.62 43.30 -40.57
CA PHE A 64 -11.73 44.76 -40.78
C PHE A 64 -12.62 45.63 -39.88
N ASP A 65 -11.93 46.49 -39.11
CA ASP A 65 -12.40 47.77 -38.58
C ASP A 65 -12.18 48.90 -39.60
N PHE A 66 -13.19 49.74 -39.83
CA PHE A 66 -12.95 51.15 -40.13
C PHE A 66 -14.12 52.05 -39.66
N GLY A 67 -13.79 53.11 -38.93
CA GLY A 67 -14.77 53.96 -38.26
C GLY A 67 -15.52 54.97 -39.13
N GLY A 68 -16.60 55.52 -38.57
CA GLY A 68 -17.37 56.63 -39.13
C GLY A 68 -18.34 57.17 -38.08
N GLY A 69 -18.19 58.44 -37.69
CA GLY A 69 -19.00 59.06 -36.63
C GLY A 69 -20.09 60.00 -37.14
N PHE A 70 -21.01 60.33 -36.22
CA PHE A 70 -22.04 61.39 -36.25
C PHE A 70 -23.36 61.10 -37.00
N GLY A 71 -24.49 61.30 -36.30
CA GLY A 71 -25.78 61.57 -36.95
C GLY A 71 -27.05 60.96 -36.34
N GLY A 72 -27.56 61.56 -35.24
CA GLY A 72 -29.02 61.77 -35.11
C GLY A 72 -29.94 60.69 -34.48
N THR A 73 -30.56 61.09 -33.36
CA THR A 73 -32.03 61.15 -33.21
C THR A 73 -32.85 59.88 -32.86
N HIS A 74 -33.32 59.86 -31.60
CA HIS A 74 -34.50 59.17 -31.03
C HIS A 74 -34.64 57.63 -31.14
N PRO A 75 -34.52 56.90 -30.00
CA PRO A 75 -35.13 55.59 -29.83
C PRO A 75 -36.60 55.74 -29.40
N GLY A 76 -37.53 55.20 -30.20
CA GLY A 76 -38.86 54.84 -29.73
C GLY A 76 -38.96 53.34 -29.56
N ASN A 77 -39.63 52.86 -28.50
CA ASN A 77 -40.23 51.52 -28.52
C ASN A 77 -41.53 51.47 -27.71
N LYS A 78 -42.46 50.61 -28.10
CA LYS A 78 -43.82 50.52 -27.53
C LYS A 78 -44.11 49.12 -27.00
N ARG A 79 -44.79 49.04 -25.85
CA ARG A 79 -45.98 48.19 -25.50
C ARG A 79 -46.25 48.36 -23.99
N SER A 80 -47.46 48.70 -23.51
CA SER A 80 -48.76 47.99 -23.59
C SER A 80 -48.74 46.69 -22.78
N SER A 81 -49.70 46.39 -21.89
CA SER A 81 -50.87 47.13 -21.35
C SER A 81 -51.18 46.56 -19.92
N PRO A 82 -52.22 46.97 -19.15
CA PRO A 82 -53.63 46.66 -19.47
C PRO A 82 -54.69 47.73 -19.12
N ASP A 83 -55.82 47.59 -19.81
CA ASP A 83 -57.22 47.70 -19.38
C ASP A 83 -57.65 48.81 -18.40
N PHE A 84 -58.46 49.73 -18.92
CA PHE A 84 -59.70 50.17 -18.28
C PHE A 84 -60.83 50.08 -19.31
N ASP A 85 -61.97 49.57 -18.88
CA ASP A 85 -63.15 49.33 -19.72
C ASP A 85 -64.07 50.56 -19.85
N ASP A 86 -65.07 50.41 -20.72
CA ASP A 86 -66.42 51.00 -20.68
C ASP A 86 -66.66 52.50 -21.01
N GLU A 87 -67.46 52.66 -22.08
CA GLU A 87 -68.66 53.51 -22.18
C GLU A 87 -68.50 55.08 -22.21
N ASP A 88 -69.27 55.83 -23.02
CA ASP A 88 -69.98 55.49 -24.27
C ASP A 88 -70.23 56.75 -25.13
N TYR A 89 -71.04 56.64 -26.20
CA TYR A 89 -71.11 57.51 -27.38
C TYR A 89 -71.40 59.02 -27.20
N ASP A 90 -70.99 59.75 -28.24
CA ASP A 90 -71.59 61.00 -28.71
C ASP A 90 -73.12 61.01 -28.57
N ALA A 91 -73.67 62.15 -28.13
CA ALA A 91 -75.11 62.38 -28.17
C ALA A 91 -75.55 62.77 -29.59
N ASP A 92 -76.24 61.87 -30.31
CA ASP A 92 -77.09 62.27 -31.44
C ASP A 92 -78.51 62.62 -30.95
N PRO A 93 -78.90 63.90 -30.91
CA PRO A 93 -80.22 64.31 -30.46
C PRO A 93 -81.30 64.01 -31.53
N PHE A 94 -81.94 62.84 -31.36
CA PHE A 94 -83.27 62.42 -31.87
C PHE A 94 -83.37 61.68 -33.22
N GLY A 95 -83.29 60.33 -33.15
CA GLY A 95 -83.94 59.42 -34.11
C GLY A 95 -84.08 58.00 -33.55
N GLN A 96 -85.22 57.29 -33.58
CA GLN A 96 -86.49 57.54 -34.25
C GLN A 96 -87.68 56.97 -33.43
N LYS A 97 -88.83 57.68 -33.43
CA LYS A 97 -90.12 57.13 -33.94
C LYS A 97 -91.26 58.17 -33.91
N LYS A 98 -91.98 58.22 -35.04
CA LYS A 98 -93.36 58.69 -35.32
C LYS A 98 -94.07 59.59 -34.29
N ALA A 99 -94.57 60.71 -34.82
CA ALA A 99 -95.63 61.60 -34.34
C ALA A 99 -96.77 60.91 -33.53
N LYS A 100 -97.54 61.61 -32.66
CA LYS A 100 -98.12 62.95 -32.90
C LYS A 100 -98.76 63.55 -31.63
N SER A 101 -98.64 64.88 -31.42
CA SER A 101 -99.55 65.81 -30.69
C SER A 101 -100.01 65.52 -29.23
N LYS A 102 -100.06 66.48 -28.29
CA LYS A 102 -99.61 67.89 -28.26
C LYS A 102 -99.49 68.38 -26.78
N ALA A 103 -98.88 69.55 -26.57
CA ALA A 103 -98.65 70.19 -25.26
C ALA A 103 -99.97 70.58 -24.53
N GLU A 104 -100.00 70.92 -23.23
CA GLU A 104 -99.32 72.12 -22.67
C GLU A 104 -98.75 72.00 -21.22
N GLU A 105 -98.81 70.83 -20.57
CA GLU A 105 -98.23 70.62 -19.22
C GLU A 105 -96.68 70.77 -19.17
N ALA A 106 -96.02 70.80 -20.33
CA ALA A 106 -94.58 70.94 -20.49
C ALA A 106 -93.99 72.20 -19.82
N ALA A 107 -94.74 73.28 -19.66
CA ALA A 107 -94.22 74.54 -19.10
C ALA A 107 -93.69 74.39 -17.65
N SER A 108 -94.35 73.58 -16.83
CA SER A 108 -93.98 73.34 -15.43
C SER A 108 -92.79 72.37 -15.32
N GLY A 109 -92.80 71.29 -16.11
CA GLY A 109 -91.71 70.32 -16.17
C GLY A 109 -90.40 70.92 -16.68
N VAL A 110 -90.46 71.73 -17.75
CA VAL A 110 -89.26 72.39 -18.33
C VAL A 110 -88.68 73.44 -17.39
N THR A 111 -89.50 74.25 -16.73
CA THR A 111 -88.99 75.24 -15.74
C THR A 111 -88.41 74.55 -14.50
N THR A 112 -89.03 73.48 -14.01
CA THR A 112 -88.48 72.68 -12.90
C THR A 112 -87.16 72.02 -13.28
N GLY A 113 -87.07 71.42 -14.48
CA GLY A 113 -85.84 70.86 -15.03
C GLY A 113 -84.72 71.90 -15.14
N MET A 114 -85.01 73.06 -15.73
CA MET A 114 -84.05 74.18 -15.79
C MET A 114 -83.59 74.64 -14.41
N ILE A 115 -84.47 74.73 -13.41
CA ILE A 115 -84.10 75.09 -12.03
C ILE A 115 -83.19 74.04 -11.40
N LEU A 116 -83.41 72.74 -11.67
CA LEU A 116 -82.53 71.68 -11.19
C LEU A 116 -81.18 71.70 -11.91
N SER A 117 -81.14 71.78 -13.24
CA SER A 117 -79.88 71.88 -14.00
C SER A 117 -79.07 73.14 -13.64
N LEU A 118 -79.73 74.27 -13.34
CA LEU A 118 -79.06 75.48 -12.84
C LEU A 118 -78.54 75.32 -11.41
N ARG A 119 -79.22 74.58 -10.54
CA ARG A 119 -78.73 74.25 -9.18
C ARG A 119 -77.57 73.28 -9.21
N GLU A 120 -77.64 72.26 -10.07
CA GLU A 120 -76.57 71.29 -10.32
C GLU A 120 -75.35 71.98 -10.93
N SER A 121 -75.54 72.85 -11.93
CA SER A 121 -74.47 73.69 -12.48
C SER A 121 -73.88 74.64 -11.43
N LEU A 122 -74.70 75.26 -10.56
CA LEU A 122 -74.25 76.11 -9.46
C LEU A 122 -73.48 75.31 -8.38
N GLN A 123 -73.87 74.07 -8.11
CA GLN A 123 -73.18 73.20 -7.16
C GLN A 123 -71.86 72.68 -7.76
N ASN A 124 -71.85 72.23 -9.02
CA ASN A 124 -70.65 71.80 -9.73
C ASN A 124 -69.64 72.96 -9.90
N THR A 125 -70.09 74.20 -10.16
CA THR A 125 -69.20 75.38 -10.19
C THR A 125 -68.69 75.79 -8.80
N LYS A 126 -69.44 75.50 -7.73
CA LYS A 126 -68.99 75.70 -6.34
C LYS A 126 -68.01 74.62 -5.88
N ASP A 127 -68.20 73.38 -6.29
CA ASP A 127 -67.32 72.26 -5.90
C ASP A 127 -66.02 72.28 -6.71
N THR A 128 -66.07 72.62 -8.01
CA THR A 128 -64.85 72.92 -8.77
C THR A 128 -64.12 74.16 -8.24
N LEU A 129 -64.83 75.18 -7.74
CA LEU A 129 -64.20 76.30 -7.03
C LEU A 129 -63.51 75.84 -5.73
N ALA A 130 -64.08 74.90 -4.99
CA ALA A 130 -63.44 74.31 -3.80
C ALA A 130 -62.17 73.53 -4.18
N THR A 131 -62.22 72.66 -5.20
CA THR A 131 -61.03 71.95 -5.70
C THR A 131 -59.94 72.93 -6.16
N CYS A 132 -60.29 73.96 -6.94
CA CYS A 132 -59.36 75.03 -7.33
C CYS A 132 -58.75 75.76 -6.12
N GLN A 133 -59.51 75.94 -5.04
CA GLN A 133 -59.04 76.59 -3.82
C GLN A 133 -58.04 75.70 -3.05
N ASP A 134 -58.29 74.40 -2.97
CA ASP A 134 -57.40 73.42 -2.32
C ASP A 134 -56.12 73.18 -3.15
N GLU A 135 -56.22 73.08 -4.49
CA GLU A 135 -55.06 73.06 -5.39
C GLU A 135 -54.22 74.33 -5.27
N LEU A 136 -54.87 75.50 -5.13
CA LEU A 136 -54.19 76.78 -4.89
C LEU A 136 -53.50 76.83 -3.52
N VAL A 137 -53.97 76.09 -2.51
CA VAL A 137 -53.29 75.96 -1.21
C VAL A 137 -52.14 74.95 -1.29
N ALA A 138 -52.33 73.81 -1.96
CA ALA A 138 -51.28 72.80 -2.17
C ALA A 138 -50.09 73.37 -2.95
N THR A 139 -50.35 74.03 -4.09
CA THR A 139 -49.31 74.67 -4.90
C THR A 139 -48.58 75.80 -4.15
N LYS A 140 -49.28 76.59 -3.33
CA LYS A 140 -48.63 77.56 -2.42
C LYS A 140 -47.71 76.89 -1.40
N PHE A 141 -48.13 75.77 -0.81
CA PHE A 141 -47.31 75.00 0.12
C PHE A 141 -46.06 74.41 -0.56
N GLU A 142 -46.20 73.89 -1.79
CA GLU A 142 -45.04 73.43 -2.58
C GLU A 142 -44.09 74.58 -2.93
N ILE A 143 -44.60 75.74 -3.35
CA ILE A 143 -43.79 76.94 -3.60
C ILE A 143 -43.05 77.38 -2.33
N GLN A 144 -43.70 77.35 -1.17
CA GLN A 144 -43.08 77.66 0.12
C GLN A 144 -42.00 76.62 0.51
N LYS A 145 -42.25 75.33 0.25
CA LYS A 145 -41.27 74.25 0.44
C LYS A 145 -40.03 74.46 -0.45
N TRP A 146 -40.22 74.74 -1.74
CA TRP A 146 -39.11 75.07 -2.66
C TRP A 146 -38.32 76.30 -2.21
N HIS A 147 -39.00 77.39 -1.83
CA HIS A 147 -38.34 78.57 -1.26
C HIS A 147 -37.51 78.24 -0.02
N SER A 148 -38.02 77.36 0.86
CA SER A 148 -37.32 76.93 2.08
C SER A 148 -36.05 76.15 1.75
N SER A 149 -36.14 75.17 0.83
CA SER A 149 -34.97 74.40 0.38
C SER A 149 -33.87 75.28 -0.24
N PHE A 150 -34.25 76.28 -1.05
CA PHE A 150 -33.26 77.20 -1.63
C PHE A 150 -32.65 78.16 -0.59
N GLN A 151 -33.39 78.55 0.46
CA GLN A 151 -32.84 79.37 1.55
C GLN A 151 -31.81 78.64 2.42
N SER A 152 -31.84 77.31 2.48
CA SER A 152 -30.82 76.49 3.17
C SER A 152 -29.56 76.20 2.34
N GLU A 153 -29.55 76.53 1.04
CA GLU A 153 -28.49 76.09 0.12
C GLU A 153 -27.32 77.10 0.03
N PRO A 154 -26.04 76.67 0.10
CA PRO A 154 -24.89 77.59 0.28
C PRO A 154 -24.63 78.63 -0.82
N PHE A 155 -25.30 78.56 -1.97
CA PHE A 155 -25.11 79.53 -3.06
C PHE A 155 -25.95 80.82 -2.90
N ILE A 156 -26.84 80.90 -1.90
CA ILE A 156 -27.72 82.07 -1.68
C ILE A 156 -27.26 82.87 -0.46
N PRO A 157 -26.94 84.17 -0.60
CA PRO A 157 -26.62 85.04 0.54
C PRO A 157 -27.79 85.15 1.52
N ALA A 158 -27.52 84.86 2.79
CA ALA A 158 -28.52 84.84 3.86
C ALA A 158 -29.32 86.16 3.92
N GLY A 159 -30.65 86.05 3.90
CA GLY A 159 -31.57 87.19 3.94
C GLY A 159 -31.95 87.78 2.56
N THR A 160 -31.49 87.22 1.44
CA THR A 160 -31.93 87.64 0.09
C THR A 160 -32.92 86.67 -0.54
N THR A 161 -33.92 87.19 -1.26
CA THR A 161 -34.88 86.38 -2.01
C THR A 161 -34.19 85.68 -3.20
N PRO A 162 -34.35 84.36 -3.40
CA PRO A 162 -33.73 83.65 -4.52
C PRO A 162 -34.15 84.22 -5.89
N ALA A 163 -33.26 84.97 -6.54
CA ALA A 163 -33.49 85.44 -7.89
C ALA A 163 -33.51 84.22 -8.85
N PRO A 164 -34.59 83.97 -9.62
CA PRO A 164 -34.73 82.72 -10.38
C PRO A 164 -33.55 82.41 -11.32
N LYS A 165 -32.93 83.47 -11.90
CA LYS A 165 -31.74 83.34 -12.74
C LYS A 165 -30.53 82.76 -11.99
N LEU A 166 -30.33 83.08 -10.71
CA LEU A 166 -29.24 82.51 -9.91
C LEU A 166 -29.46 81.02 -9.64
N VAL A 167 -30.69 80.63 -9.30
CA VAL A 167 -31.07 79.23 -9.08
C VAL A 167 -30.91 78.41 -10.36
N ILE A 168 -31.40 78.93 -11.50
CA ILE A 168 -31.24 78.28 -12.81
C ILE A 168 -29.76 78.13 -13.19
N ASN A 169 -28.95 79.19 -13.01
CA ASN A 169 -27.52 79.14 -13.29
C ASN A 169 -26.79 78.12 -12.39
N TYR A 170 -27.13 78.04 -11.09
CA TYR A 170 -26.56 77.06 -10.17
C TYR A 170 -26.95 75.63 -10.53
N LEU A 171 -28.23 75.37 -10.84
CA LEU A 171 -28.69 74.05 -11.30
C LEU A 171 -28.03 73.64 -12.63
N GLN A 172 -27.81 74.58 -13.55
CA GLN A 172 -27.12 74.31 -14.81
C GLN A 172 -25.61 74.07 -14.62
N ALA A 173 -24.97 74.76 -13.67
CA ALA A 173 -23.59 74.51 -13.27
C ALA A 173 -23.42 73.16 -12.54
N LEU A 174 -24.34 72.82 -11.62
CA LEU A 174 -24.40 71.50 -10.99
C LEU A 174 -24.53 70.41 -12.05
N LYS A 175 -25.50 70.52 -12.97
CA LYS A 175 -25.71 69.54 -14.04
C LYS A 175 -24.50 69.39 -14.96
N SER A 176 -23.77 70.46 -15.27
CA SER A 176 -22.53 70.35 -16.06
C SER A 176 -21.38 69.72 -15.26
N SER A 177 -21.33 69.92 -13.93
CA SER A 177 -20.38 69.26 -13.05
C SER A 177 -20.70 67.76 -12.85
N GLU A 178 -21.98 67.40 -12.77
CA GLU A 178 -22.46 66.01 -12.69
C GLU A 178 -22.07 65.24 -13.97
N GLU A 179 -22.37 65.80 -15.14
CA GLU A 179 -22.01 65.19 -16.42
C GLU A 179 -20.48 65.10 -16.60
N SER A 180 -19.72 66.11 -16.16
CA SER A 180 -18.26 66.07 -16.16
C SER A 180 -17.69 64.97 -15.24
N LEU A 181 -18.24 64.81 -14.03
CA LEU A 181 -17.84 63.76 -13.10
C LEU A 181 -18.25 62.37 -13.62
N ARG A 182 -19.42 62.26 -14.26
CA ARG A 182 -19.89 61.04 -14.93
C ARG A 182 -18.97 60.64 -16.08
N GLU A 183 -18.58 61.59 -16.93
CA GLU A 183 -17.65 61.34 -18.04
C GLU A 183 -16.25 60.94 -17.52
N GLN A 184 -15.76 61.58 -16.44
CA GLN A 184 -14.53 61.20 -15.76
C GLN A 184 -14.60 59.79 -15.14
N LEU A 185 -15.72 59.42 -14.53
CA LEU A 185 -15.96 58.08 -13.98
C LEU A 185 -15.96 57.00 -15.10
N GLU A 186 -16.62 57.25 -16.23
CA GLU A 186 -16.59 56.31 -17.36
C GLU A 186 -15.21 56.24 -18.03
N LYS A 187 -14.46 57.35 -18.07
CA LYS A 187 -13.04 57.35 -18.47
C LYS A 187 -12.16 56.55 -17.49
N ALA A 188 -12.45 56.60 -16.19
CA ALA A 188 -11.74 55.83 -15.17
C ALA A 188 -12.03 54.33 -15.31
N LYS A 189 -13.32 53.92 -15.36
CA LYS A 189 -13.74 52.52 -15.57
C LYS A 189 -13.12 51.91 -16.83
N LYS A 190 -13.08 52.66 -17.94
CA LYS A 190 -12.47 52.19 -19.20
C LYS A 190 -10.95 51.98 -19.06
N LYS A 191 -10.25 52.83 -18.31
CA LYS A 191 -8.83 52.65 -17.99
C LYS A 191 -8.62 51.45 -17.06
N GLU A 192 -9.44 51.30 -16.03
CA GLU A 192 -9.40 50.17 -15.09
C GLU A 192 -9.59 48.83 -15.81
N ALA A 193 -10.61 48.71 -16.67
CA ALA A 193 -10.84 47.52 -17.48
C ALA A 193 -9.65 47.21 -18.41
N ALA A 194 -9.06 48.23 -19.05
CA ALA A 194 -7.85 48.06 -19.86
C ALA A 194 -6.63 47.61 -19.02
N PHE A 195 -6.48 48.13 -17.79
CA PHE A 195 -5.45 47.66 -16.86
C PHE A 195 -5.68 46.20 -16.46
N VAL A 196 -6.90 45.79 -16.09
CA VAL A 196 -7.23 44.39 -15.75
C VAL A 196 -6.86 43.43 -16.90
N VAL A 197 -7.20 43.77 -18.15
CA VAL A 197 -6.84 42.95 -19.33
C VAL A 197 -5.33 42.90 -19.56
N THR A 198 -4.61 44.02 -19.39
CA THR A 198 -3.13 44.03 -19.56
C THR A 198 -2.38 43.33 -18.43
N PHE A 199 -2.89 43.39 -17.19
CA PHE A 199 -2.38 42.59 -16.07
C PHE A 199 -2.58 41.10 -16.32
N ALA A 200 -3.80 40.66 -16.67
CA ALA A 200 -4.06 39.25 -16.97
C ALA A 200 -3.17 38.71 -18.11
N LYS A 201 -2.95 39.50 -19.17
CA LYS A 201 -2.02 39.13 -20.25
C LYS A 201 -0.57 39.02 -19.78
N ARG A 202 -0.13 39.89 -18.86
CA ARG A 202 1.22 39.83 -18.28
C ARG A 202 1.40 38.69 -17.28
N GLU A 203 0.37 38.34 -16.52
CA GLU A 203 0.39 37.16 -15.65
C GLU A 203 0.47 35.85 -16.46
N GLN A 204 -0.24 35.78 -17.58
CA GLN A 204 -0.15 34.69 -18.56
C GLN A 204 1.27 34.59 -19.17
N GLU A 205 1.81 35.70 -19.67
CA GLU A 205 3.19 35.78 -20.19
C GLU A 205 4.23 35.30 -19.15
N ILE A 206 4.06 35.72 -17.90
CA ILE A 206 4.88 35.28 -16.77
C ILE A 206 4.71 33.77 -16.49
N ALA A 207 3.51 33.20 -16.64
CA ALA A 207 3.26 31.78 -16.46
C ALA A 207 3.88 30.91 -17.57
N GLU A 208 3.82 31.38 -18.81
CA GLU A 208 4.43 30.76 -20.00
C GLU A 208 5.96 30.77 -19.90
N LEU A 209 6.56 31.93 -19.60
CA LEU A 209 8.00 32.06 -19.35
C LEU A 209 8.46 31.17 -18.17
N LYS A 210 7.66 31.09 -17.09
CA LYS A 210 7.90 30.15 -15.98
C LYS A 210 7.80 28.68 -16.42
N SER A 211 7.09 28.33 -17.49
CA SER A 211 7.16 26.98 -18.07
C SER A 211 8.42 26.78 -18.89
N ALA A 212 8.69 27.66 -19.86
CA ALA A 212 9.88 27.56 -20.70
C ALA A 212 11.17 27.43 -19.85
N VAL A 213 11.27 28.15 -18.73
CA VAL A 213 12.38 28.01 -17.76
C VAL A 213 12.42 26.65 -17.06
N ARG A 214 11.28 26.03 -16.71
CA ARG A 214 11.24 24.64 -16.18
C ARG A 214 11.67 23.63 -17.24
N ASP A 215 11.20 23.82 -18.47
CA ASP A 215 11.37 22.87 -19.57
C ASP A 215 12.82 22.90 -20.08
N LEU A 216 13.41 24.10 -20.24
CA LEU A 216 14.84 24.28 -20.48
C LEU A 216 15.69 23.74 -19.31
N LYS A 217 15.26 23.92 -18.05
CA LYS A 217 15.95 23.35 -16.88
C LYS A 217 15.82 21.82 -16.78
N ALA A 218 14.81 21.21 -17.42
CA ALA A 218 14.69 19.78 -17.58
C ALA A 218 15.63 19.26 -18.69
N GLN A 219 15.72 19.98 -19.83
CA GLN A 219 16.68 19.67 -20.91
C GLN A 219 18.15 19.82 -20.45
N LEU A 220 18.44 20.85 -19.65
CA LEU A 220 19.79 21.13 -19.13
C LEU A 220 20.27 20.11 -18.09
N LYS A 221 19.37 19.31 -17.48
CA LYS A 221 19.75 18.15 -16.68
C LYS A 221 20.16 17.02 -17.62
N PRO A 222 21.44 16.62 -17.73
CA PRO A 222 21.85 15.65 -18.73
C PRO A 222 21.38 14.25 -18.34
N THR A 223 20.28 13.82 -18.96
CA THR A 223 19.59 12.54 -18.72
C THR A 223 20.41 11.34 -19.14
N SER A 224 21.35 11.49 -20.09
CA SER A 224 22.36 10.48 -20.41
C SER A 224 23.77 10.93 -19.97
N MET A 225 24.60 9.94 -19.62
CA MET A 225 26.03 10.18 -19.39
C MET A 225 26.77 10.58 -20.69
N GLN A 226 26.25 10.21 -21.86
CA GLN A 226 26.84 10.57 -23.16
C GLN A 226 26.76 12.07 -23.44
N ALA A 227 25.67 12.75 -23.06
CA ALA A 227 25.59 14.21 -23.17
C ALA A 227 26.68 14.91 -22.32
N ARG A 228 27.05 14.35 -21.16
CA ARG A 228 28.16 14.86 -20.33
C ARG A 228 29.52 14.60 -20.96
N ARG A 229 29.68 13.52 -21.74
CA ARG A 229 30.89 13.23 -22.51
C ARG A 229 31.10 14.16 -23.71
N LEU A 230 30.03 14.74 -24.24
CA LEU A 230 30.09 15.69 -25.36
C LEU A 230 30.27 17.15 -24.92
N LEU A 231 29.96 17.47 -23.66
CA LEU A 231 30.10 18.80 -23.07
C LEU A 231 31.36 18.97 -22.20
N LEU A 232 32.09 17.88 -21.93
CA LEU A 232 33.42 17.90 -21.36
C LEU A 232 34.44 17.70 -22.48
N ASP A 233 35.57 18.39 -22.40
CA ASP A 233 36.73 18.09 -23.23
C ASP A 233 37.13 16.61 -23.05
N PRO A 234 37.54 15.88 -24.12
CA PRO A 234 37.87 14.46 -24.03
C PRO A 234 38.95 14.12 -22.99
N ALA A 235 40.01 14.92 -22.86
CA ALA A 235 41.07 14.70 -21.88
C ALA A 235 40.59 15.01 -20.45
N VAL A 236 39.75 16.03 -20.28
CA VAL A 236 39.09 16.32 -19.00
C VAL A 236 38.12 15.18 -18.60
N HIS A 237 37.42 14.57 -19.55
CA HIS A 237 36.58 13.40 -19.27
C HIS A 237 37.40 12.14 -18.91
N GLU A 238 38.54 11.94 -19.58
CA GLU A 238 39.46 10.83 -19.28
C GLU A 238 40.07 10.98 -17.88
N GLU A 239 40.59 12.16 -17.53
CA GLU A 239 41.12 12.44 -16.18
C GLU A 239 40.05 12.30 -15.09
N PHE A 240 38.82 12.79 -15.31
CA PHE A 240 37.73 12.60 -14.36
C PHE A 240 37.37 11.11 -14.19
N THR A 241 37.46 10.34 -15.27
CA THR A 241 37.24 8.87 -15.24
C THR A 241 38.38 8.15 -14.52
N ARG A 242 39.63 8.54 -14.77
CA ARG A 242 40.82 8.01 -14.09
C ARG A 242 40.78 8.29 -12.59
N LEU A 243 40.41 9.50 -12.20
CA LEU A 243 40.22 9.90 -10.79
C LEU A 243 39.06 9.14 -10.14
N LYS A 244 37.91 8.98 -10.81
CA LYS A 244 36.79 8.19 -10.30
C LYS A 244 37.20 6.73 -10.05
N ASN A 245 37.85 6.09 -11.02
CA ASN A 245 38.30 4.70 -10.89
C ASN A 245 39.32 4.56 -9.74
N LEU A 246 40.24 5.52 -9.60
CA LEU A 246 41.20 5.57 -8.50
C LEU A 246 40.51 5.73 -7.14
N VAL A 247 39.47 6.56 -7.02
CA VAL A 247 38.67 6.66 -5.78
C VAL A 247 37.98 5.32 -5.47
N GLU A 248 37.34 4.69 -6.45
CA GLU A 248 36.66 3.40 -6.26
C GLU A 248 37.64 2.26 -5.87
N GLU A 249 38.86 2.26 -6.42
CA GLU A 249 39.95 1.36 -6.01
C GLU A 249 40.38 1.62 -4.56
N LYS A 250 40.58 2.89 -4.17
CA LYS A 250 41.03 3.28 -2.83
C LYS A 250 39.96 3.02 -1.78
N ASP A 251 38.68 3.29 -2.06
CA ASP A 251 37.56 2.97 -1.18
C ASP A 251 37.43 1.46 -0.97
N LYS A 252 37.59 0.66 -2.03
CA LYS A 252 37.68 -0.81 -1.90
C LYS A 252 38.86 -1.20 -1.02
N LYS A 253 40.03 -0.58 -1.17
CA LYS A 253 41.22 -0.89 -0.36
C LYS A 253 41.06 -0.45 1.10
N VAL A 254 40.41 0.68 1.37
CA VAL A 254 40.04 1.14 2.72
C VAL A 254 39.09 0.14 3.35
N LYS A 255 38.07 -0.33 2.62
CA LYS A 255 37.15 -1.35 3.13
C LYS A 255 37.86 -2.68 3.40
N GLU A 256 38.68 -3.18 2.47
CA GLU A 256 39.50 -4.37 2.69
C GLU A 256 40.38 -4.24 3.95
N LEU A 257 40.98 -3.08 4.19
CA LEU A 257 41.78 -2.83 5.40
C LEU A 257 40.93 -2.72 6.67
N GLN A 258 39.72 -2.15 6.60
CA GLN A 258 38.77 -2.11 7.71
C GLN A 258 38.25 -3.52 8.07
N ASP A 259 37.90 -4.33 7.06
CA ASP A 259 37.47 -5.72 7.23
C ASP A 259 38.61 -6.57 7.82
N ASN A 260 39.86 -6.38 7.36
CA ASN A 260 41.04 -7.01 7.97
C ASN A 260 41.31 -6.54 9.41
N ILE A 261 41.16 -5.25 9.72
CA ILE A 261 41.28 -4.72 11.08
C ILE A 261 40.18 -5.28 11.99
N ALA A 262 38.94 -5.42 11.49
CA ALA A 262 37.85 -6.05 12.21
C ALA A 262 38.12 -7.54 12.49
N ALA A 263 38.70 -8.27 11.52
CA ALA A 263 39.13 -9.65 11.69
C ALA A 263 40.29 -9.79 12.70
N VAL A 264 41.31 -8.93 12.64
CA VAL A 264 42.44 -8.91 13.59
C VAL A 264 42.01 -8.46 15.00
N ASN A 265 40.97 -7.62 15.10
CA ASN A 265 40.33 -7.26 16.37
C ASN A 265 39.57 -8.43 17.01
N PHE A 266 39.43 -9.59 16.35
CA PHE A 266 39.09 -10.85 17.01
C PHE A 266 40.25 -11.33 17.90
N THR A 267 40.46 -10.64 19.02
CA THR A 267 41.42 -11.08 20.03
C THR A 267 40.82 -12.23 20.85
N PRO A 268 41.58 -13.31 21.14
CA PRO A 268 41.15 -14.36 22.07
C PRO A 268 40.82 -13.85 23.49
N GLN A 269 41.20 -12.62 23.82
CA GLN A 269 40.91 -11.95 25.09
C GLN A 269 39.59 -11.14 25.10
N SER A 270 39.02 -10.82 23.93
CA SER A 270 37.73 -10.14 23.82
C SER A 270 36.57 -10.98 24.38
N LYS A 271 35.44 -10.36 24.76
CA LYS A 271 34.27 -11.11 25.28
C LYS A 271 33.73 -12.13 24.26
N MET A 272 33.68 -11.77 22.98
CA MET A 272 33.27 -12.67 21.90
C MET A 272 34.33 -13.75 21.62
N GLY A 273 35.62 -13.37 21.58
CA GLY A 273 36.72 -14.30 21.37
C GLY A 273 36.82 -15.36 22.47
N LYS A 274 36.68 -14.96 23.74
CA LYS A 274 36.60 -15.88 24.89
C LYS A 274 35.43 -16.85 24.78
N MET A 275 34.25 -16.37 24.37
CA MET A 275 33.07 -17.20 24.18
C MET A 275 33.23 -18.20 23.04
N LEU A 276 33.78 -17.79 21.89
CA LEU A 276 34.04 -18.69 20.77
C LEU A 276 35.13 -19.72 21.14
N MET A 277 36.23 -19.29 21.76
CA MET A 277 37.31 -20.17 22.20
C MET A 277 36.87 -21.17 23.29
N ALA A 278 35.92 -20.78 24.16
CA ALA A 278 35.27 -21.73 25.07
C ALA A 278 34.44 -22.75 24.29
N LYS A 279 33.58 -22.30 23.36
CA LYS A 279 32.77 -23.21 22.52
C LYS A 279 33.63 -24.14 21.66
N CYS A 280 34.77 -23.68 21.13
CA CYS A 280 35.71 -24.52 20.40
C CYS A 280 36.35 -25.60 21.28
N ARG A 281 36.69 -25.29 22.54
CA ARG A 281 37.15 -26.30 23.50
C ARG A 281 36.06 -27.32 23.81
N THR A 282 34.86 -26.88 24.18
CA THR A 282 33.74 -27.79 24.48
C THR A 282 33.36 -28.67 23.29
N LEU A 283 33.32 -28.13 22.07
CA LEU A 283 33.11 -28.94 20.87
C LEU A 283 34.26 -29.92 20.60
N GLN A 284 35.49 -29.61 20.99
CA GLN A 284 36.61 -30.54 20.85
C GLN A 284 36.59 -31.62 21.95
N GLU A 285 36.30 -31.25 23.19
CA GLU A 285 36.03 -32.16 24.32
C GLU A 285 34.90 -33.15 23.98
N GLU A 286 33.78 -32.66 23.42
CA GLU A 286 32.66 -33.48 22.94
C GLU A 286 33.08 -34.45 21.81
N ASN A 287 33.87 -33.99 20.83
CA ASN A 287 34.34 -34.85 19.73
C ASN A 287 35.37 -35.89 20.20
N GLU A 288 36.26 -35.54 21.14
CA GLU A 288 37.21 -36.46 21.76
C GLU A 288 36.46 -37.51 22.60
N GLU A 289 35.43 -37.14 23.35
CA GLU A 289 34.60 -38.11 24.08
C GLU A 289 33.79 -39.03 23.14
N ILE A 290 33.18 -38.50 22.07
CA ILE A 290 32.51 -39.32 21.04
C ILE A 290 33.50 -40.31 20.40
N GLY A 291 34.74 -39.88 20.13
CA GLY A 291 35.82 -40.74 19.64
C GLY A 291 36.19 -41.84 20.64
N ASN A 292 36.34 -41.48 21.92
CA ASN A 292 36.62 -42.42 23.00
C ASN A 292 35.49 -43.46 23.14
N GLN A 293 34.24 -43.03 23.30
CA GLN A 293 33.06 -43.91 23.40
C GLN A 293 32.94 -44.85 22.19
N ALA A 294 33.19 -44.38 20.97
CA ALA A 294 33.17 -45.20 19.76
C ALA A 294 34.32 -46.24 19.69
N SER A 295 35.46 -45.94 20.31
CA SER A 295 36.59 -46.88 20.42
C SER A 295 36.41 -47.90 21.56
N GLU A 296 35.97 -47.43 22.73
CA GLU A 296 35.72 -48.24 23.93
C GLU A 296 34.58 -49.22 23.71
N GLY A 297 33.47 -48.80 23.08
CA GLY A 297 32.33 -49.68 22.78
C GLY A 297 32.74 -50.88 21.93
N LYS A 298 33.52 -50.65 20.87
CA LYS A 298 34.07 -51.73 20.02
C LYS A 298 35.10 -52.58 20.76
N MET A 299 35.95 -51.98 21.59
CA MET A 299 36.94 -52.70 22.39
C MET A 299 36.26 -53.62 23.42
N HIS A 300 35.19 -53.15 24.06
CA HIS A 300 34.39 -53.91 25.02
C HIS A 300 33.63 -55.06 24.35
N GLU A 301 33.00 -54.81 23.19
CA GLU A 301 32.33 -55.85 22.40
C GLU A 301 33.31 -56.97 21.98
N LEU A 302 34.51 -56.61 21.51
CA LEU A 302 35.56 -57.56 21.17
C LEU A 302 36.10 -58.30 22.40
N ALA A 303 36.22 -57.64 23.56
CA ALA A 303 36.62 -58.27 24.81
C ALA A 303 35.59 -59.30 25.30
N MET A 304 34.29 -59.00 25.22
CA MET A 304 33.21 -59.95 25.50
C MET A 304 33.27 -61.16 24.57
N LYS A 305 33.38 -60.94 23.25
CA LYS A 305 33.52 -62.01 22.25
C LYS A 305 34.74 -62.88 22.50
N LEU A 306 35.89 -62.27 22.83
CA LEU A 306 37.11 -62.99 23.21
C LEU A 306 36.94 -63.83 24.48
N SER A 307 36.19 -63.34 25.47
CA SER A 307 35.90 -64.09 26.70
C SER A 307 35.03 -65.32 26.43
N VAL A 308 33.98 -65.19 25.61
CA VAL A 308 33.14 -66.32 25.19
C VAL A 308 33.95 -67.34 24.38
N GLN A 309 34.80 -66.88 23.46
CA GLN A 309 35.68 -67.75 22.68
C GLN A 309 36.70 -68.50 23.56
N LYS A 310 37.27 -67.86 24.59
CA LYS A 310 38.13 -68.53 25.58
C LYS A 310 37.38 -69.63 26.34
N TYR A 311 36.15 -69.37 26.77
CA TYR A 311 35.31 -70.37 27.43
C TYR A 311 35.02 -71.56 26.51
N GLN A 312 34.59 -71.31 25.26
CA GLN A 312 34.31 -72.35 24.27
C GLN A 312 35.55 -73.20 23.94
N ASN A 313 36.74 -72.58 23.87
CA ASN A 313 38.00 -73.31 23.67
C ASN A 313 38.41 -74.14 24.89
N ALA A 314 38.12 -73.70 26.11
CA ALA A 314 38.36 -74.47 27.32
C ALA A 314 37.42 -75.68 27.42
N GLU A 315 36.14 -75.49 27.10
CA GLU A 315 35.13 -76.55 27.06
C GLU A 315 35.48 -77.62 26.01
N LEU A 316 35.83 -77.23 24.78
CA LEU A 316 36.26 -78.18 23.75
C LEU A 316 37.52 -78.97 24.16
N ARG A 317 38.48 -78.34 24.84
CA ARG A 317 39.66 -79.04 25.39
C ARG A 317 39.28 -80.05 26.45
N SER A 318 38.38 -79.70 27.36
CA SER A 318 37.82 -80.62 28.38
C SER A 318 37.16 -81.83 27.74
N GLN A 319 36.36 -81.62 26.68
CA GLN A 319 35.70 -82.70 25.94
C GLN A 319 36.71 -83.61 25.21
N PHE A 320 37.74 -83.03 24.56
CA PHE A 320 38.81 -83.83 23.96
C PHE A 320 39.63 -84.62 24.99
N GLU A 321 39.92 -84.04 26.16
CA GLU A 321 40.61 -84.74 27.26
C GLU A 321 39.76 -85.89 27.83
N GLY A 322 38.43 -85.71 27.92
CA GLY A 322 37.49 -86.77 28.29
C GLY A 322 37.42 -87.90 27.26
N LEU A 323 37.36 -87.56 25.96
CA LEU A 323 37.39 -88.54 24.86
C LEU A 323 38.72 -89.31 24.82
N GLN A 324 39.85 -88.63 25.06
CA GLN A 324 41.15 -89.29 25.13
C GLN A 324 41.20 -90.31 26.27
N LYS A 325 40.79 -89.93 27.49
CA LYS A 325 40.73 -90.87 28.63
C LYS A 325 39.82 -92.08 28.39
N HIS A 326 38.72 -91.87 27.65
CA HIS A 326 37.84 -92.97 27.25
C HIS A 326 38.52 -93.89 26.22
N MET A 327 39.19 -93.33 25.21
CA MET A 327 39.98 -94.08 24.24
C MET A 327 41.11 -94.88 24.90
N ASP A 328 41.88 -94.25 25.80
CA ASP A 328 42.94 -94.90 26.58
C ASP A 328 42.36 -96.08 27.40
N GLY A 329 41.17 -95.90 28.00
CA GLY A 329 40.43 -96.96 28.69
C GLY A 329 40.09 -98.14 27.79
N LEU A 330 39.50 -97.88 26.61
CA LEU A 330 39.21 -98.92 25.62
C LEU A 330 40.48 -99.63 25.13
N THR A 331 41.60 -98.92 24.97
CA THR A 331 42.90 -99.53 24.61
C THR A 331 43.36 -100.51 25.69
N ASN A 332 43.32 -100.12 26.96
CA ASN A 332 43.65 -101.00 28.09
C ASN A 332 42.72 -102.22 28.19
N ASP A 333 41.43 -102.05 27.87
CA ASP A 333 40.46 -103.15 27.87
C ASP A 333 40.68 -104.12 26.70
N VAL A 334 41.07 -103.61 25.52
CA VAL A 334 41.49 -104.42 24.36
C VAL A 334 42.79 -105.17 24.66
N GLU A 335 43.78 -104.54 25.30
CA GLU A 335 45.03 -105.18 25.71
C GLU A 335 44.76 -106.35 26.67
N ARG A 336 43.97 -106.14 27.73
CA ARG A 336 43.57 -107.22 28.66
C ARG A 336 42.71 -108.30 27.98
N SER A 337 41.89 -107.94 26.99
CA SER A 337 41.16 -108.93 26.18
C SER A 337 42.12 -109.80 25.37
N ASN A 338 43.13 -109.21 24.74
CA ASN A 338 44.15 -109.93 23.97
C ASN A 338 44.99 -110.85 24.88
N GLU A 339 45.38 -110.40 26.08
CA GLU A 339 46.05 -111.23 27.09
C GLU A 339 45.20 -112.46 27.47
N MET A 340 43.89 -112.27 27.69
CA MET A 340 42.96 -113.37 27.97
C MET A 340 42.81 -114.33 26.78
N VAL A 341 42.78 -113.83 25.54
CA VAL A 341 42.73 -114.66 24.33
C VAL A 341 43.99 -115.52 24.21
N ILE A 342 45.18 -114.97 24.46
CA ILE A 342 46.44 -115.74 24.45
C ILE A 342 46.40 -116.83 25.52
N MET A 343 46.05 -116.50 26.77
CA MET A 343 45.91 -117.48 27.86
C MET A 343 44.82 -118.55 27.64
N LEU A 344 43.89 -118.32 26.72
CA LEU A 344 42.90 -119.31 26.29
C LEU A 344 43.42 -120.16 25.13
N GLN A 345 44.17 -119.56 24.19
CA GLN A 345 44.85 -120.30 23.13
C GLN A 345 45.88 -121.28 23.70
N ASP A 346 46.75 -120.84 24.62
CA ASP A 346 47.71 -121.70 25.31
C ASP A 346 47.03 -122.94 25.92
N LYS A 347 45.84 -122.75 26.52
CA LYS A 347 45.04 -123.84 27.12
C LYS A 347 44.34 -124.71 26.08
N VAL A 348 43.97 -124.19 24.92
CA VAL A 348 43.47 -125.01 23.81
C VAL A 348 44.61 -125.89 23.29
N ASP A 349 45.78 -125.30 23.04
CA ASP A 349 46.97 -126.00 22.57
C ASP A 349 47.45 -127.08 23.57
N GLU A 350 47.42 -126.81 24.88
CA GLU A 350 47.64 -127.82 25.93
C GLU A 350 46.65 -128.99 25.83
N LYS A 351 45.36 -128.70 25.60
CA LYS A 351 44.30 -129.72 25.53
C LYS A 351 44.33 -130.50 24.23
N ASP A 352 44.67 -129.89 23.11
CA ASP A 352 44.88 -130.59 21.86
C ASP A 352 46.13 -131.49 21.90
N GLN A 353 47.19 -131.08 22.60
CA GLN A 353 48.33 -131.96 22.90
C GLN A 353 47.96 -133.14 23.82
N GLU A 354 47.12 -132.91 24.83
CA GLU A 354 46.60 -133.98 25.70
C GLU A 354 45.70 -134.95 24.91
N ILE A 355 44.78 -134.41 24.10
CA ILE A 355 43.91 -135.18 23.21
C ILE A 355 44.72 -135.97 22.21
N GLN A 356 45.81 -135.42 21.66
CA GLN A 356 46.67 -136.16 20.74
C GLN A 356 47.43 -137.29 21.45
N ARG A 357 48.01 -137.04 22.63
CA ARG A 357 48.62 -138.12 23.45
C ARG A 357 47.62 -139.23 23.78
N LEU A 358 46.39 -138.89 24.16
CA LEU A 358 45.32 -139.86 24.43
C LEU A 358 44.86 -140.62 23.18
N LYS A 359 44.84 -139.98 22.00
CA LYS A 359 44.60 -140.67 20.70
C LYS A 359 45.73 -141.65 20.37
N ASP A 360 46.98 -141.25 20.56
CA ASP A 360 48.15 -142.07 20.26
C ASP A 360 48.21 -143.29 21.22
N GLU A 361 47.89 -143.10 22.51
CA GLU A 361 47.71 -144.19 23.48
C GLU A 361 46.55 -145.13 23.11
N LEU A 362 45.42 -144.59 22.63
CA LEU A 362 44.30 -145.39 22.15
C LEU A 362 44.66 -146.22 20.91
N GLN A 363 45.42 -145.65 19.96
CA GLN A 363 45.91 -146.37 18.79
C GLN A 363 46.92 -147.46 19.16
N GLN A 364 47.80 -147.20 20.14
CA GLN A 364 48.71 -148.23 20.67
C GLN A 364 47.93 -149.35 21.36
N ARG A 365 46.88 -149.03 22.14
CA ARG A 365 45.98 -150.04 22.73
C ARG A 365 45.25 -150.85 21.66
N SER A 366 44.68 -150.22 20.62
CA SER A 366 43.97 -150.94 19.56
C SER A 366 44.93 -151.85 18.77
N LEU A 367 46.17 -151.42 18.50
CA LEU A 367 47.18 -152.27 17.84
C LEU A 367 47.60 -153.48 18.72
N VAL A 368 47.63 -153.31 20.06
CA VAL A 368 47.88 -154.41 21.00
C VAL A 368 46.69 -155.38 21.08
N GLU A 369 45.45 -154.90 20.90
CA GLU A 369 44.25 -155.74 20.84
C GLU A 369 44.08 -156.41 19.44
N GLU A 370 44.51 -155.74 18.36
CA GLU A 370 44.44 -156.24 16.98
C GLU A 370 45.43 -157.38 16.71
N TYR A 371 46.62 -157.35 17.32
CA TYR A 371 47.51 -158.52 17.39
C TYR A 371 46.93 -159.70 18.23
N GLY A 372 45.73 -159.55 18.80
CA GLY A 372 45.06 -160.53 19.65
C GLY A 372 44.01 -161.43 18.98
N ARG A 373 43.45 -161.10 17.79
CA ARG A 373 42.46 -161.97 17.11
C ARG A 373 42.29 -161.72 15.60
N THR A 374 42.02 -162.79 14.86
CA THR A 374 41.92 -162.90 13.38
C THR A 374 40.52 -162.64 12.80
N ASP A 375 40.46 -161.99 11.62
CA ASP A 375 39.54 -162.18 10.47
C ASP A 375 37.99 -161.97 10.65
N PRO A 376 37.19 -161.76 9.57
CA PRO A 376 37.42 -160.81 8.46
C PRO A 376 36.15 -160.09 7.89
N ALA A 377 36.32 -158.91 7.27
CA ALA A 377 35.48 -158.37 6.17
C ALA A 377 33.98 -157.99 6.50
N PRO A 378 33.11 -157.59 5.52
CA PRO A 378 33.09 -156.19 5.04
C PRO A 378 31.69 -155.53 4.81
N ASN A 379 31.72 -154.24 4.42
CA ASN A 379 30.81 -153.52 3.48
C ASN A 379 29.61 -152.70 4.02
N SER A 380 29.34 -151.60 3.28
CA SER A 380 28.11 -150.75 3.22
C SER A 380 27.79 -149.83 4.42
N LYS A 381 27.18 -148.62 4.27
CA LYS A 381 26.83 -147.78 3.09
C LYS A 381 26.45 -146.34 3.55
N ASP A 382 26.37 -145.40 2.58
CA ASP A 382 25.51 -144.19 2.40
C ASP A 382 24.82 -143.54 3.64
N VAL A 383 24.66 -142.21 3.84
CA VAL A 383 24.02 -141.12 3.04
C VAL A 383 24.44 -139.78 3.74
N ASP A 384 25.01 -138.74 3.09
CA ASP A 384 24.44 -137.61 2.29
C ASP A 384 23.73 -136.48 3.10
N GLU A 385 23.43 -135.35 2.44
CA GLU A 385 22.90 -134.05 2.95
C GLU A 385 23.90 -133.22 3.82
N MET A 386 24.39 -132.01 3.45
CA MET A 386 23.91 -130.91 2.57
C MET A 386 22.65 -130.24 3.18
N VAL A 387 22.61 -128.95 3.54
CA VAL A 387 22.66 -127.72 2.71
C VAL A 387 22.94 -126.48 3.64
N PRO A 388 23.43 -125.31 3.15
CA PRO A 388 23.86 -124.17 3.98
C PRO A 388 22.84 -122.98 3.97
N LEU A 389 23.34 -121.72 3.87
CA LEU A 389 22.65 -120.40 3.93
C LEU A 389 22.47 -119.84 5.37
N GLU A 390 22.50 -118.52 5.64
CA GLU A 390 22.62 -117.34 4.76
C GLU A 390 23.30 -116.12 5.44
N ASP A 391 23.75 -115.18 4.59
CA ASP A 391 24.00 -113.73 4.73
C ASP A 391 23.65 -113.03 6.07
N ALA A 392 24.52 -112.20 6.68
CA ALA A 392 25.14 -110.93 6.23
C ALA A 392 24.24 -109.68 6.45
N CYS A 393 24.87 -108.52 6.68
CA CYS A 393 24.25 -107.24 7.05
C CYS A 393 25.11 -106.06 6.58
#